data_AF-A0A356TQY9-F1
#
_entry.id   AF-A0A356TQY9-F1
#
_cell.length_a   1.000
_cell.length_b   1.000
_cell.length_c   1.000
_cell.angle_alpha   90.00
_cell.angle_beta   90.00
_cell.angle_gamma   90.00
#
_symmetry.space_group_name_H-M   'P 1'
#
loop_
_entity.id
_entity.type
_entity.pdbx_description
1 polymer ?
#
loop_
_entity_poly.entity_id
_entity_poly.type
_entity_poly.pdbx_seq_one_letter_code
_entity_poly.pdbx_strand_id
1 'polypeptide(L)' 'MRLVLLLGLLLTSVALPSRGHAQLRPGDLVFQTSRSRQSRVIRQVTGSPWTHVGVVLPREGELWVLEAVSPVRWTRLDA' A
#
# COMPACT_ATOMS: atom_id res chain seq x y z
N MET A 1 -43.73 2.84 17.11
CA MET A 1 -42.63 1.92 17.48
C MET A 1 -41.75 1.53 16.30
N ARG A 2 -42.29 1.09 15.15
CA ARG A 2 -41.51 0.79 13.93
C ARG A 2 -40.70 1.99 13.37
N LEU A 3 -41.25 3.20 13.42
CA LEU A 3 -40.57 4.42 12.93
C LEU A 3 -39.40 4.87 13.83
N VAL A 4 -39.54 4.69 15.16
CA VAL A 4 -38.46 4.98 16.12
C VAL A 4 -37.32 3.95 16.00
N LEU A 5 -37.66 2.69 15.73
CA LEU A 5 -36.69 1.64 15.42
C LEU A 5 -35.93 1.91 14.10
N LEU A 6 -36.59 2.42 13.07
CA LEU A 6 -35.96 2.79 11.80
C LEU A 6 -35.06 4.04 11.91
N LEU A 7 -35.47 5.04 12.70
CA LEU A 7 -34.66 6.24 12.96
C LEU A 7 -33.44 5.92 13.83
N GLY A 8 -33.59 5.02 14.80
CA GLY A 8 -32.48 4.49 15.59
C GLY A 8 -31.46 3.71 14.74
N LEU A 9 -31.93 2.95 13.74
CA LEU A 9 -31.07 2.21 12.81
C LEU A 9 -30.30 3.13 11.84
N LEU A 10 -30.86 4.29 11.49
CA LEU A 10 -30.22 5.29 10.63
C LEU A 10 -29.08 6.04 11.35
N LEU A 11 -29.25 6.28 12.66
CA LEU A 11 -28.25 6.92 13.54
C LEU A 11 -27.10 5.97 13.93
N THR A 12 -27.26 4.66 13.73
CA THR A 12 -26.18 3.66 13.87
C THR A 12 -25.38 3.43 12.59
N SER A 13 -25.47 4.33 11.60
CA SER A 13 -24.48 4.40 10.52
C SER A 13 -23.14 4.87 11.09
N VAL A 14 -22.51 3.95 11.82
CA VAL A 14 -21.15 4.03 12.34
C VAL A 14 -20.26 4.62 11.27
N ALA A 15 -19.71 5.79 11.56
CA ALA A 15 -18.56 6.33 10.86
C ALA A 15 -17.45 5.28 10.97
N LEU A 16 -17.31 4.45 9.94
CA LEU A 16 -16.13 3.62 9.78
C LEU A 16 -14.95 4.59 9.75
N PRO A 17 -13.94 4.46 10.63
CA PRO A 17 -12.72 5.20 10.44
C PRO A 17 -12.25 4.82 9.03
N SER A 18 -12.13 5.81 8.16
CA SER A 18 -11.39 5.62 6.93
C SER A 18 -10.03 5.11 7.40
N ARG A 19 -9.68 3.89 6.99
CA ARG A 19 -8.29 3.45 7.09
C ARG A 19 -7.53 4.31 6.09
N GLY A 20 -7.29 5.56 6.46
CA GLY A 20 -6.42 6.44 5.71
C GLY A 20 -5.11 5.68 5.56
N HIS A 21 -4.64 5.58 4.32
CA HIS A 21 -3.29 5.09 4.10
C HIS A 21 -2.36 5.90 5.01
N ALA A 22 -1.47 5.21 5.72
CA ALA A 22 -0.43 5.90 6.47
C ALA A 22 0.23 6.90 5.54
N GLN A 23 0.34 8.15 5.98
CA GLN A 23 0.96 9.19 5.18
C GLN A 23 2.41 8.78 4.91
N LEU A 24 2.74 8.53 3.64
CA LEU A 24 4.08 8.12 3.24
C LEU A 24 5.08 9.22 3.57
N ARG A 25 6.25 8.80 4.03
CA ARG A 25 7.37 9.65 4.41
C ARG A 25 8.64 9.24 3.65
N PRO A 26 9.55 10.19 3.37
CA PRO A 26 10.90 9.85 2.93
C PRO A 26 11.55 8.80 3.83
N GLY A 27 12.09 7.75 3.23
CA GLY A 27 12.72 6.62 3.90
C GLY A 27 11.81 5.41 4.13
N ASP A 28 10.49 5.54 3.93
CA ASP A 28 9.57 4.40 4.04
C ASP A 28 9.92 3.31 3.01
N LEU A 29 9.78 2.05 3.42
CA LEU A 29 9.97 0.89 2.55
C LEU A 29 8.62 0.39 2.03
N VAL A 30 8.53 0.21 0.71
CA VAL A 30 7.34 -0.34 0.05
C VAL A 30 7.62 -1.77 -0.36
N PHE A 31 6.85 -2.71 0.19
CA PHE A 31 6.95 -4.13 -0.12
C PHE A 31 5.83 -4.56 -1.08
N GLN A 32 6.17 -5.40 -2.05
CA GLN A 32 5.17 -5.94 -2.98
C GLN A 32 5.43 -7.39 -3.38
N THR A 33 4.37 -8.03 -3.86
CA THR A 33 4.45 -9.30 -4.58
C THR A 33 4.64 -9.01 -6.06
N SER A 34 5.87 -9.14 -6.55
CA SER A 34 6.22 -8.91 -7.96
C SER A 34 5.45 -9.86 -8.89
N ARG A 35 5.15 -9.41 -10.10
CA ARG A 35 4.57 -10.24 -11.19
C ARG A 35 5.64 -10.97 -12.01
N SER A 36 6.91 -10.83 -11.65
CA SER A 36 8.03 -11.48 -12.35
C SER A 36 8.01 -13.00 -12.17
N ARG A 37 8.67 -13.72 -13.09
CA ARG A 37 8.76 -15.19 -13.04
C ARG A 37 9.46 -15.69 -11.76
N GLN A 38 10.48 -14.97 -11.31
CA GLN A 38 11.25 -15.30 -10.11
C GLN A 38 10.49 -15.06 -8.80
N SER A 39 9.41 -14.26 -8.81
CA SER A 39 8.59 -13.95 -7.63
C SER A 39 8.13 -15.22 -6.90
N ARG A 40 7.71 -16.26 -7.65
CA ARG A 40 7.30 -17.54 -7.06
C ARG A 40 8.43 -18.19 -6.26
N VAL A 41 9.64 -18.22 -6.81
CA VAL A 41 10.81 -18.84 -6.17
C VAL A 41 11.21 -18.05 -4.93
N ILE A 42 11.24 -16.70 -5.02
CA ILE A 42 11.57 -15.84 -3.88
C ILE A 42 10.62 -16.12 -2.69
N ARG A 43 9.30 -16.21 -2.92
CA ARG A 43 8.36 -16.57 -1.85
C ARG A 43 8.66 -17.95 -1.24
N GLN A 44 8.93 -18.95 -2.09
CA GLN A 44 9.18 -20.31 -1.64
C GLN A 44 10.45 -20.43 -0.78
N VAL A 45 11.53 -19.76 -1.17
CA VAL A 45 12.81 -19.85 -0.44
C VAL A 45 12.85 -18.96 0.80
N THR A 46 12.11 -17.85 0.81
CA THR A 46 12.09 -16.91 1.95
C THR A 46 10.96 -17.17 2.94
N GLY A 47 9.92 -17.90 2.55
CA GLY A 47 8.69 -18.04 3.33
C GLY A 47 7.90 -16.73 3.48
N SER A 48 8.27 -15.68 2.73
CA SER A 48 7.66 -14.35 2.78
C SER A 48 6.69 -14.15 1.60
N PRO A 49 5.55 -13.45 1.78
CA PRO A 49 4.72 -13.04 0.66
C PRO A 49 5.41 -11.97 -0.21
N TRP A 50 6.34 -11.20 0.36
CA TRP A 50 7.01 -10.08 -0.30
C TRP A 50 8.21 -10.56 -1.11
N THR A 51 8.32 -10.05 -2.32
CA THR A 51 9.34 -10.52 -3.29
C THR A 51 10.09 -9.38 -3.96
N HIS A 52 9.70 -8.15 -3.66
CA HIS A 52 10.33 -6.92 -4.13
C HIS A 52 10.14 -5.82 -3.10
N VAL A 53 11.10 -4.89 -3.06
CA VAL A 53 11.09 -3.73 -2.18
C VAL A 53 11.69 -2.52 -2.88
N GLY A 54 11.20 -1.34 -2.54
CA GLY A 54 11.80 -0.06 -2.90
C GLY A 54 11.74 0.92 -1.72
N VAL A 55 12.46 2.03 -1.84
CA VAL A 55 12.48 3.10 -0.82
C VAL A 55 11.79 4.34 -1.34
N VAL A 56 10.94 4.94 -0.51
CA VAL A 56 10.25 6.21 -0.82
C VAL A 56 11.23 7.35 -0.62
N LEU A 57 11.46 8.16 -1.63
CA LEU A 57 12.36 9.32 -1.58
C LEU A 57 11.75 10.53 -2.29
N PRO A 58 12.06 11.76 -1.84
CA PRO A 58 11.64 12.97 -2.51
C PRO A 58 12.36 13.12 -3.84
N ARG A 59 11.62 13.46 -4.88
CA ARG A 59 12.13 13.80 -6.21
C ARG A 59 11.21 14.83 -6.86
N GLU A 60 11.78 15.94 -7.32
CA GLU A 60 11.05 16.98 -8.05
C GLU A 60 9.82 17.53 -7.29
N GLY A 61 9.89 17.59 -5.96
CA GLY A 61 8.80 18.07 -5.10
C GLY A 61 7.77 17.01 -4.70
N GLU A 62 7.86 15.81 -5.27
CA GLU A 62 6.92 14.70 -5.05
C GLU A 62 7.61 13.48 -4.40
N LEU A 63 6.82 12.53 -3.88
CA LEU A 63 7.35 11.26 -3.40
C LEU A 63 7.37 10.20 -4.51
N TRP A 64 8.51 9.52 -4.65
CA TRP A 64 8.74 8.46 -5.63
C TRP A 64 9.36 7.24 -4.97
N VAL A 65 9.26 6.08 -5.61
CA VAL A 65 9.97 4.86 -5.18
C VAL A 65 11.25 4.71 -6.00
N LEU A 66 12.39 4.63 -5.32
CA LEU A 66 13.65 4.20 -5.91
C LEU A 66 13.80 2.69 -5.74
N GLU A 67 13.97 1.95 -6.84
CA GLU A 67 13.98 0.50 -6.83
C GLU A 67 15.02 -0.12 -7.78
N ALA A 68 15.57 -1.27 -7.40
CA ALA A 68 16.53 -2.04 -8.19
C ALA A 68 15.80 -3.11 -9.04
N VAL A 69 15.45 -2.76 -10.27
CA VAL A 69 14.72 -3.63 -11.22
C VAL A 69 15.46 -3.84 -12.54
N SER A 70 16.77 -3.59 -12.54
CA SER A 70 17.68 -3.66 -13.69
C SER A 70 17.30 -2.75 -14.87
N PRO A 71 17.76 -1.48 -14.89
CA PRO A 71 18.66 -0.85 -13.91
C PRO A 71 17.89 -0.34 -12.68
N VAL A 72 18.59 0.37 -11.78
CA VAL A 72 17.93 1.16 -10.74
C VAL A 72 17.08 2.24 -11.42
N ARG A 73 15.82 2.38 -10.99
CA ARG A 73 14.88 3.36 -11.58
C ARG A 73 14.02 4.03 -10.52
N TRP A 74 13.45 5.16 -10.93
CA TRP A 74 12.42 5.88 -10.19
C TRP A 74 11.04 5.49 -10.73
N THR A 75 10.13 5.12 -9.84
CA THR A 75 8.75 4.73 -10.14
C THR A 75 7.79 5.61 -9.34
N ARG A 76 6.77 6.18 -9.99
CA ARG A 76 5.76 6.98 -9.29
C ARG A 76 4.85 6.09 -8.45
N LEU A 77 4.37 6.61 -7.32
CA LEU A 77 3.48 5.88 -6.39
C LEU A 77 2.05 5.71 -6.93
N ASP A 78 1.66 6.52 -7.92
CA ASP A 78 0.33 6.57 -8.54
C ASP A 78 0.26 5.88 -9.91
N ALA A 79 1.32 5.15 -10.30
CA ALA A 79 1.43 4.46 -11.59
C ALA A 79 0.82 3.06 -11.60
#